data_AF-A0A3D5HH94-F1
#
_entry.id   AF-A0A3D5HH94-F1
#
_cell.length_a   1.000
_cell.length_b   1.000
_cell.length_c   1.000
_cell.angle_alpha   90.00
_cell.angle_beta   90.00
_cell.angle_gamma   90.00
#
_symmetry.space_group_name_H-M   'P 1'
#
loop_
_entity.id
_entity.type
_entity.pdbx_description
1 polymer ?
#
loop_
_entity_poly.entity_id
_entity_poly.type
_entity_poly.pdbx_seq_one_letter_code
_entity_poly.pdbx_strand_id
1 'polypeptide(L)'
;MSHASVYVLDISVLLYTPDALYEFPEQEVVLPVSILDALDTLRQDLGEKGRAANLVNKMLDECSQLGNLVEGVRLLNGGKLRVELADPETGSIPY
;
A
#
# COMPACT_ATOMS: atom_id res chain seq x y z
N MET A 1 6.83 26.37 5.31
CA MET A 1 6.68 25.08 6.01
C MET A 1 5.91 24.18 5.05
N SER A 2 6.60 23.31 4.32
CA SER A 2 5.96 22.36 3.40
C SER A 2 5.29 21.28 4.24
N HIS A 3 3.96 21.32 4.32
CA HIS A 3 3.17 20.22 4.88
C HIS A 3 3.38 19.01 3.96
N ALA A 4 4.13 18.01 4.43
CA ALA A 4 4.19 16.72 3.75
C ALA A 4 2.86 16.01 4.00
N SER A 5 1.99 16.01 2.99
CA SER A 5 0.76 15.22 3.02
C SER A 5 1.12 13.76 2.86
N VAL A 6 0.78 12.95 3.85
CA VAL A 6 0.92 11.50 3.83
C VAL A 6 -0.46 10.92 3.54
N TYR A 7 -0.55 10.06 2.53
CA TYR A 7 -1.78 9.35 2.20
C TYR A 7 -1.71 7.93 2.69
N VAL A 8 -2.73 7.50 3.41
CA VAL A 8 -2.90 6.09 3.77
C VAL A 8 -3.87 5.48 2.77
N LEU A 9 -3.40 4.51 1.98
CA LEU A 9 -4.24 3.79 1.03
C LEU A 9 -4.86 2.58 1.71
N ASP A 10 -6.16 2.38 1.46
CA ASP A 10 -6.88 1.18 1.87
C ASP A 10 -6.89 0.14 0.73
N ILE A 11 -6.98 -1.15 1.09
CA ILE A 11 -7.09 -2.22 0.10
C ILE A 11 -8.30 -2.04 -0.80
N SER A 12 -9.41 -1.50 -0.29
CA SER A 12 -10.61 -1.25 -1.07
C SER A 12 -10.35 -0.32 -2.25
N VAL A 13 -9.48 0.68 -2.05
CA VAL A 13 -9.05 1.61 -3.10
C VAL A 13 -8.16 0.87 -4.09
N LEU A 14 -7.20 0.08 -3.62
CA LEU A 14 -6.28 -0.68 -4.49
C LEU A 14 -6.99 -1.74 -5.33
N LEU A 15 -8.05 -2.35 -4.80
CA LEU A 15 -8.87 -3.32 -5.53
C LEU A 15 -9.72 -2.68 -6.63
N TYR A 16 -10.14 -1.43 -6.42
CA TYR A 16 -10.94 -0.69 -7.41
C TYR A 16 -10.06 0.05 -8.43
N THR A 17 -8.96 0.62 -7.95
CA THR A 17 -7.99 1.42 -8.71
C THR A 17 -6.57 1.06 -8.24
N PRO A 18 -5.96 0.01 -8.82
CA PRO A 18 -4.61 -0.44 -8.46
C PRO A 18 -3.56 0.63 -8.75
N ASP A 19 -3.72 1.39 -9.83
CA ASP A 19 -2.85 2.51 -10.23
C ASP A 19 -2.80 3.67 -9.23
N ALA A 20 -3.72 3.73 -8.25
CA ALA A 20 -3.74 4.75 -7.21
C ALA A 20 -2.39 4.84 -6.47
N LEU A 21 -1.66 3.74 -6.37
CA LEU A 21 -0.33 3.66 -5.77
C LEU A 21 0.71 4.57 -6.47
N TYR A 22 0.49 4.86 -7.77
CA TYR A 22 1.33 5.74 -8.59
C TYR A 22 0.73 7.13 -8.83
N GLU A 23 -0.52 7.37 -8.46
CA GLU A 23 -1.22 8.65 -8.66
C GLU A 23 -0.79 9.75 -7.67
N PHE A 24 0.14 9.46 -6.76
CA PHE A 24 0.66 10.39 -5.76
C PHE A 24 2.13 10.79 -6.05
N PRO A 25 2.39 11.63 -7.06
CA PRO A 25 3.73 12.15 -7.31
C PRO A 25 4.16 13.10 -6.19
N GLU A 26 5.42 13.01 -5.77
CA GLU A 26 6.02 13.88 -4.73
C GLU A 26 5.39 13.77 -3.32
N GLN A 27 4.46 12.84 -3.10
CA GLN A 27 3.80 12.61 -1.82
C GLN A 27 4.23 11.24 -1.24
N GLU A 28 4.03 11.06 0.07
CA GLU A 28 4.28 9.77 0.74
C GLU A 28 2.98 8.98 0.84
N VAL A 29 2.99 7.76 0.31
CA VAL A 29 1.92 6.79 0.34
C VAL A 29 2.28 5.72 1.37
N VAL A 30 1.39 5.50 2.32
CA VAL A 30 1.55 4.53 3.39
C VAL A 30 0.50 3.42 3.24
N LEU A 31 0.94 2.17 3.24
CA LEU A 31 0.08 0.99 3.27
C LEU A 31 0.22 0.27 4.61
N PRO A 32 -0.87 0.03 5.34
CA PRO A 32 -0.87 -0.89 6.46
C PRO A 32 -0.38 -2.28 6.05
N VAL A 33 0.45 -2.93 6.87
CA VAL A 33 0.92 -4.29 6.64
C VAL A 33 -0.23 -5.30 6.52
N SER A 34 -1.35 -5.05 7.19
CA SER A 34 -2.58 -5.86 7.09
C SER A 34 -3.13 -5.95 5.66
N ILE A 35 -2.82 -4.99 4.78
CA ILE A 35 -3.21 -5.04 3.37
C ILE A 35 -2.49 -6.17 2.64
N LEU A 36 -1.24 -6.49 2.99
CA LEU A 36 -0.51 -7.59 2.36
C LEU A 36 -1.20 -8.94 2.61
N ASP A 37 -1.67 -9.17 3.82
CA ASP A 37 -2.43 -10.37 4.20
C ASP A 37 -3.77 -10.46 3.46
N ALA A 38 -4.51 -9.34 3.42
CA ALA A 38 -5.78 -9.28 2.70
C ALA A 38 -5.59 -9.47 1.18
N LEU A 39 -4.53 -8.92 0.58
CA LEU A 39 -4.18 -9.17 -0.82
C LEU A 39 -3.81 -10.63 -1.08
N ASP A 40 -3.11 -11.29 -0.15
CA ASP A 40 -2.77 -12.71 -0.28
C ASP A 40 -4.01 -13.62 -0.19
N THR A 41 -5.00 -13.27 0.64
CA THR A 41 -6.29 -13.97 0.63
C THR A 41 -7.04 -13.73 -0.69
N LEU A 42 -7.10 -12.47 -1.15
CA LEU A 42 -7.87 -12.09 -2.32
C LEU A 42 -7.28 -12.58 -3.64
N ARG A 43 -5.97 -12.80 -3.74
CA ARG A 43 -5.36 -13.33 -4.98
C ARG A 43 -5.88 -14.72 -5.36
N GLN A 44 -6.46 -15.46 -4.41
CA GLN A 44 -7.08 -16.77 -4.64
C GLN A 44 -8.50 -16.65 -5.23
N ASP A 45 -9.09 -15.45 -5.18
CA ASP A 45 -10.38 -15.16 -5.76
C ASP A 45 -10.29 -15.20 -7.30
N LEU A 46 -11.24 -15.88 -7.96
CA LEU A 46 -11.26 -15.99 -9.43
C LEU A 46 -11.98 -14.81 -10.12
N GLY A 47 -12.53 -13.88 -9.33
CA GLY A 47 -13.27 -12.73 -9.81
C GLY A 47 -12.40 -11.51 -10.12
N GLU A 48 -13.06 -10.37 -10.32
CA GLU A 48 -12.40 -9.09 -10.60
C GLU A 48 -11.49 -8.66 -9.44
N LYS A 49 -11.89 -8.95 -8.20
CA LYS A 49 -11.10 -8.66 -7.00
C LYS A 49 -9.77 -9.39 -6.99
N GLY A 50 -9.74 -10.68 -7.34
CA GLY A 50 -8.49 -11.43 -7.38
C GLY A 50 -7.56 -11.05 -8.53
N ARG A 51 -8.12 -10.58 -9.66
CA ARG A 51 -7.32 -9.95 -10.74
C ARG A 51 -6.68 -8.66 -10.26
N ALA A 52 -7.45 -7.77 -9.61
CA ALA A 52 -6.92 -6.53 -9.05
C ALA A 52 -5.88 -6.82 -7.95
N ALA A 53 -6.15 -7.74 -7.04
CA ALA A 53 -5.23 -8.15 -5.99
C ALA A 53 -3.90 -8.67 -6.54
N ASN A 54 -3.91 -9.52 -7.59
CA ASN A 54 -2.68 -9.96 -8.25
C ASN A 54 -1.91 -8.81 -8.89
N LEU A 55 -2.59 -7.83 -9.49
CA LEU A 55 -1.94 -6.67 -10.09
C LEU A 55 -1.23 -5.83 -9.02
N VAL A 56 -1.93 -5.50 -7.93
CA VAL A 56 -1.39 -4.75 -6.80
C VAL A 56 -0.23 -5.49 -6.15
N ASN A 57 -0.36 -6.81 -5.93
CA ASN A 57 0.74 -7.63 -5.39
C ASN A 57 1.98 -7.57 -6.28
N LYS A 58 1.81 -7.65 -7.59
CA LYS A 58 2.93 -7.55 -8.53
C LYS A 58 3.59 -6.17 -8.46
N MET A 59 2.80 -5.10 -8.38
CA MET A 59 3.32 -3.73 -8.22
C MET A 59 4.09 -3.57 -6.91
N LEU A 60 3.58 -4.12 -5.80
CA LEU A 60 4.24 -4.11 -4.50
C LEU A 60 5.54 -4.93 -4.52
N ASP A 61 5.55 -6.08 -5.20
CA ASP A 61 6.74 -6.90 -5.39
C ASP A 61 7.82 -6.12 -6.16
N GLU A 62 7.45 -5.46 -7.26
CA GLU A 62 8.35 -4.57 -8.02
C GLU A 62 8.88 -3.42 -7.14
N CYS A 63 8.02 -2.83 -6.30
CA CYS A 63 8.46 -1.80 -5.35
C CYS A 63 9.42 -2.35 -4.28
N SER A 64 9.23 -3.59 -3.83
CA SER A 64 10.14 -4.25 -2.89
C SER A 64 11.51 -4.56 -3.51
N GLN A 65 11.60 -4.68 -4.84
CA GLN A 65 12.88 -4.83 -5.53
C GLN A 65 13.67 -3.52 -5.59
N LEU A 66 12.99 -2.37 -5.54
CA LEU A 66 13.61 -1.04 -5.52
C LEU A 66 14.23 -0.71 -4.15
N GLY A 67 13.79 -1.36 -3.07
CA GLY A 67 14.31 -1.13 -1.73
C GLY A 67 13.38 -1.63 -0.63
N ASN A 68 13.66 -1.20 0.60
CA ASN A 68 12.95 -1.69 1.76
C ASN A 68 11.59 -0.96 1.91
N LEU A 69 10.49 -1.64 1.61
CA LEU A 69 9.12 -1.09 1.71
C LEU A 69 8.81 -0.52 3.11
N VAL A 70 9.33 -1.15 4.17
CA VAL A 70 9.10 -0.72 5.56
C VAL A 70 9.76 0.62 5.89
N GLU A 71 11.00 0.84 5.44
CA GLU A 71 11.69 2.13 5.62
C GLU A 71 11.16 3.19 4.63
N GLY A 72 10.54 2.71 3.56
CA GLY A 72 9.93 3.50 2.50
C GLY A 72 10.84 3.58 1.28
N VAL A 73 10.30 3.16 0.14
CA VAL A 73 10.98 3.11 -1.14
C VAL A 73 10.59 4.30 -2.01
N ARG A 74 11.54 4.87 -2.73
CA ARG A 74 11.24 5.92 -3.72
C ARG A 74 10.76 5.28 -5.01
N LEU A 75 9.61 5.72 -5.46
CA LEU A 75 9.03 5.34 -6.73
C LEU A 75 9.63 6.18 -7.86
N LEU A 76 9.58 5.68 -9.09
CA LEU A 76 10.11 6.35 -10.28
C LEU A 76 9.40 7.67 -10.59
N ASN A 77 8.15 7.82 -10.14
CA ASN A 77 7.35 9.04 -10.26
C ASN A 77 7.72 10.13 -9.23
N GLY A 78 8.75 9.91 -8.40
CA GLY A 78 9.17 10.85 -7.35
C GLY A 78 8.34 10.76 -6.05
N GLY A 79 7.31 9.91 -6.01
CA GLY A 79 6.59 9.57 -4.78
C GLY A 79 7.40 8.65 -3.87
N LYS A 80 6.92 8.48 -2.64
CA LYS A 80 7.51 7.54 -1.67
C LYS A 80 6.45 6.56 -1.21
N LEU A 81 6.75 5.27 -1.27
CA LEU A 81 5.87 4.21 -0.84
C LEU A 81 6.41 3.58 0.44
N ARG A 82 5.60 3.51 1.50
CA ARG A 82 5.99 2.90 2.77
C ARG A 82 4.95 1.90 3.23
N VAL A 83 5.40 0.77 3.76
CA VAL A 83 4.53 -0.18 4.48
C VAL A 83 4.64 0.09 5.98
N GLU A 84 3.50 0.36 6.60
CA GLU A 84 3.41 0.58 8.04
C GLU A 84 3.09 -0.73 8.75
N LEU A 85 4.04 -1.19 9.56
CA LEU A 85 3.94 -2.39 10.38
C LEU A 85 3.11 -2.19 11.66
N ALA A 86 2.52 -1.01 11.87
CA ALA A 86 1.76 -0.74 13.07
C ALA A 86 0.46 -1.55 13.05
N ASP A 87 0.37 -2.56 13.91
CA ASP A 87 -0.88 -3.22 14.24
C ASP A 87 -1.83 -2.18 14.85
N PRO A 88 -2.97 -1.83 14.21
CA PRO A 88 -3.89 -0.83 14.77
C PRO A 88 -4.50 -1.27 16.12
N GLU A 89 -4.35 -2.54 16.51
CA GLU A 89 -4.80 -3.09 17.80
C GLU A 89 -3.91 -2.75 19.00
N THR A 90 -2.74 -2.14 18.81
CA THR A 90 -1.93 -1.59 19.93
C THR A 90 -2.36 -0.17 20.34
N GLY A 91 -3.37 0.38 19.67
CA GLY A 91 -4.16 1.48 20.22
C GLY A 91 -5.17 0.92 21.22
N SER A 92 -4.72 0.49 22.40
CA SER A 92 -5.62 0.41 23.55
C SER A 92 -6.33 1.76 23.66
N ILE A 93 -7.59 1.81 23.26
CA ILE A 93 -8.51 2.86 23.70
C ILE A 93 -8.90 2.39 25.10
N PRO A 94 -8.33 2.96 26.18
CA PRO A 94 -8.86 2.67 27.50
C PRO A 94 -10.28 3.24 27.52
N TYR A 95 -11.27 2.37 27.51
CA TYR A 95 -12.61 2.69 27.97
C TYR A 95 -12.79 2.15 29.38
#